data_AF-A0A433PH89-F1
#
_entry.id   AF-A0A433PH89-F1
#
_cell.length_a   1.000
_cell.length_b   1.000
_cell.length_c   1.000
_cell.angle_alpha   90.00
_cell.angle_beta   90.00
_cell.angle_gamma   90.00
#
_symmetry.space_group_name_H-M   'P 1'
#
loop_
_entity.id
_entity.type
_entity.pdbx_description
1 polymer ?
#
loop_
_entity_poly.entity_id
_entity_poly.type
_entity_poly.pdbx_seq_one_letter_code
_entity_poly.pdbx_strand_id
1 'polypeptide(L)'
;MQSTSDERAPLLGETNDLDAIPVAPLIEEIREHLEANLDTALSWQSLIEPNINLALVRPIVLDWRERNNKACVFAFLQVRCHFLEEAAQDIGNIKLHETRAEICQLVASRLLRSFSMRELIDVLTYDFAPTQSDPPRDLTARGGKKVERFNCLELAIEGRAKYFVSNSLVQEVLIVQWHI
;
A
#
# COMPACT_ATOMS: atom_id res chain seq x y z
N MET A 1 -53.53 4.65 4.66
CA MET A 1 -52.34 5.35 4.14
C MET A 1 -51.19 4.93 5.03
N GLN A 2 -50.52 3.82 4.66
CA GLN A 2 -49.45 3.22 5.45
C GLN A 2 -48.11 3.73 4.92
N SER A 3 -47.34 4.32 5.84
CA SER A 3 -45.88 4.39 5.99
C SER A 3 -44.99 3.91 4.84
N THR A 4 -43.99 4.73 4.51
CA THR A 4 -42.57 4.32 4.56
C THR A 4 -41.69 5.56 4.68
N SER A 5 -41.16 5.75 5.89
CA SER A 5 -39.94 6.48 6.13
C SER A 5 -38.83 5.74 5.37
N ASP A 6 -38.29 6.32 4.31
CA ASP A 6 -37.05 5.79 3.71
C ASP A 6 -35.88 6.16 4.62
N GLU A 7 -35.68 5.20 5.51
CA GLU A 7 -34.57 4.93 6.39
C GLU A 7 -33.22 5.22 5.71
N ARG A 8 -32.39 5.99 6.41
CA ARG A 8 -30.96 6.19 6.20
C ARG A 8 -30.28 4.98 5.54
N ALA A 9 -30.08 5.04 4.22
CA ALA A 9 -29.08 4.19 3.58
C ALA A 9 -27.73 4.46 4.27
N PRO A 10 -26.97 3.43 4.69
CA PRO A 10 -25.65 3.66 5.25
C PRO A 10 -24.78 4.25 4.13
N LEU A 11 -24.24 5.44 4.34
CA LEU A 11 -23.17 6.04 3.51
C LEU A 11 -21.85 5.23 3.57
N LEU A 12 -21.87 4.04 4.17
CA LEU A 12 -20.74 3.16 4.49
C LEU A 12 -20.72 1.89 3.61
N GLY A 13 -21.43 1.87 2.48
CA GLY A 13 -21.42 0.72 1.58
C GLY A 13 -20.05 0.42 0.97
N GLU A 14 -19.20 1.44 0.78
CA GLU A 14 -17.90 1.33 0.11
C GLU A 14 -16.82 0.67 0.98
N THR A 15 -16.93 0.72 2.32
CA THR A 15 -15.92 0.14 3.22
C THR A 15 -15.98 -1.38 3.31
N ASN A 16 -17.17 -1.98 3.13
CA ASN A 16 -17.32 -3.44 3.13
C ASN A 16 -16.54 -4.11 1.99
N ASP A 17 -16.42 -3.44 0.85
CA ASP A 17 -15.65 -3.95 -0.28
C ASP A 17 -14.14 -3.93 0.01
N LEU A 18 -13.67 -3.00 0.85
CA LEU A 18 -12.26 -2.87 1.24
C LEU A 18 -11.86 -3.90 2.30
N ASP A 19 -12.75 -4.23 3.24
CA ASP A 19 -12.54 -5.29 4.24
C ASP A 19 -12.50 -6.70 3.62
N ALA A 20 -13.09 -6.88 2.44
CA ALA A 20 -13.07 -8.15 1.72
C ALA A 20 -11.74 -8.40 0.97
N ILE A 21 -10.90 -7.38 0.77
CA ILE A 21 -9.68 -7.52 -0.03
C ILE A 21 -8.66 -8.40 0.72
N PRO A 22 -8.14 -9.50 0.16
CA PRO A 22 -7.11 -10.29 0.82
C PRO A 22 -5.75 -9.58 0.71
N VAL A 23 -5.37 -8.83 1.73
CA VAL A 23 -4.12 -8.03 1.76
C VAL A 23 -2.89 -8.90 1.96
N ALA A 24 -2.96 -9.92 2.82
CA ALA A 24 -1.81 -10.77 3.14
C ALA A 24 -1.19 -11.44 1.89
N PRO A 25 -1.97 -12.04 0.97
CA PRO A 25 -1.42 -12.56 -0.28
C PRO A 25 -0.75 -11.50 -1.16
N LEU A 26 -1.24 -10.25 -1.17
CA LEU A 26 -0.62 -9.18 -1.96
C LEU A 26 0.77 -8.83 -1.41
N ILE A 27 0.90 -8.77 -0.08
CA ILE A 27 2.19 -8.52 0.59
C ILE A 27 3.19 -9.62 0.25
N GLU A 28 2.77 -10.88 0.32
CA GLU A 28 3.59 -12.04 -0.01
C GLU A 28 4.01 -12.02 -1.49
N GLU A 29 3.06 -11.82 -2.41
CA GLU A 29 3.34 -11.75 -3.85
C GLU A 29 4.34 -10.63 -4.20
N ILE A 30 4.14 -9.42 -3.65
CA ILE A 30 5.03 -8.30 -3.91
C ILE A 30 6.44 -8.60 -3.39
N ARG A 31 6.55 -9.16 -2.18
CA ARG A 31 7.83 -9.51 -1.58
C ARG A 31 8.57 -10.54 -2.42
N GLU A 32 7.91 -11.66 -2.75
CA GLU A 32 8.50 -12.73 -3.57
C GLU A 32 8.95 -12.20 -4.93
N HIS A 33 8.13 -11.37 -5.58
CA HIS A 33 8.47 -10.76 -6.86
C HIS A 33 9.74 -9.90 -6.76
N LEU A 34 9.85 -9.04 -5.75
CA LEU A 34 11.01 -8.17 -5.58
C LEU A 34 12.27 -8.94 -5.16
N GLU A 35 12.13 -9.97 -4.33
CA GLU A 35 13.25 -10.82 -3.94
C GLU A 35 13.80 -11.63 -5.11
N ALA A 36 12.93 -12.14 -5.98
CA ALA A 36 13.33 -12.94 -7.14
C ALA A 36 13.92 -12.11 -8.29
N ASN A 37 13.50 -10.85 -8.44
CA ASN A 37 13.87 -10.02 -9.60
C ASN A 37 14.85 -8.88 -9.28
N LEU A 38 15.18 -8.64 -8.01
CA LEU A 38 16.12 -7.59 -7.59
C LEU A 38 17.22 -8.19 -6.71
N ASP A 39 18.38 -8.42 -7.32
CA ASP A 39 19.60 -8.92 -6.68
C ASP A 39 20.70 -7.85 -6.58
N THR A 40 20.47 -6.67 -7.19
CA THR A 40 21.45 -5.60 -7.33
C THR A 40 21.07 -4.39 -6.48
N ALA A 41 22.04 -3.88 -5.70
CA ALA A 41 21.88 -2.64 -4.95
C ALA A 41 21.94 -1.41 -5.88
N LEU A 42 20.88 -0.61 -5.89
CA LEU A 42 20.72 0.59 -6.68
C LEU A 42 20.41 1.80 -5.79
N SER A 43 20.93 2.97 -6.18
CA SER A 43 20.58 4.23 -5.55
C SER A 43 19.22 4.74 -6.05
N TRP A 44 18.56 5.62 -5.27
CA TRP A 44 17.34 6.29 -5.73
C TRP A 44 17.51 6.96 -7.10
N GLN A 45 18.65 7.63 -7.33
CA GLN A 45 18.95 8.29 -8.60
C GLN A 45 19.04 7.31 -9.78
N SER A 46 19.56 6.10 -9.53
CA SER A 46 19.58 5.03 -10.52
C SER A 46 18.17 4.52 -10.84
N LEU A 47 17.31 4.36 -9.82
CA LEU A 47 15.93 3.86 -10.02
C LEU A 47 15.05 4.80 -10.87
N ILE A 48 15.35 6.10 -10.86
CA ILE A 48 14.66 7.10 -11.68
C ILE A 48 15.31 7.31 -13.05
N GLU A 49 16.50 6.74 -13.30
CA GLU A 49 17.15 6.80 -14.61
C GLU A 49 16.23 6.18 -15.67
N PRO A 50 16.01 6.81 -16.83
CA PRO A 50 15.04 6.34 -17.83
C PRO A 50 15.17 4.85 -18.20
N ASN A 51 16.38 4.34 -18.38
CA ASN A 51 16.62 2.95 -18.78
C ASN A 51 16.21 1.96 -17.68
N ILE A 52 16.71 2.17 -16.46
CA ILE A 52 16.40 1.33 -15.29
C ILE A 52 14.91 1.45 -14.97
N ASN A 53 14.36 2.66 -15.04
CA ASN A 53 12.96 2.91 -14.76
C ASN A 53 12.02 2.16 -15.73
N LEU A 54 12.35 2.19 -17.03
CA LEU A 54 11.59 1.50 -18.06
C LEU A 54 11.73 -0.02 -17.95
N ALA A 55 12.90 -0.52 -17.57
CA ALA A 55 13.17 -1.95 -17.45
C ALA A 55 12.58 -2.59 -16.17
N LEU A 56 12.70 -1.92 -15.02
CA LEU A 56 12.34 -2.50 -13.72
C LEU A 56 11.02 -1.98 -13.18
N VAL A 57 10.84 -0.66 -13.14
CA VAL A 57 9.72 -0.06 -12.38
C VAL A 57 8.43 -0.02 -13.21
N ARG A 58 8.55 0.29 -14.50
CA ARG A 58 7.39 0.43 -15.39
C ARG A 58 6.58 -0.87 -15.53
N PRO A 59 7.18 -2.07 -15.70
CA PRO A 59 6.43 -3.31 -15.79
C PRO A 59 5.61 -3.59 -14.53
N ILE A 60 6.22 -3.42 -13.35
CA ILE A 60 5.54 -3.59 -12.06
C ILE A 60 4.35 -2.63 -11.96
N VAL A 61 4.56 -1.34 -12.26
CA VAL A 61 3.47 -0.37 -12.22
C VAL A 61 2.35 -0.75 -13.18
N LEU A 62 2.64 -1.19 -14.40
CA LEU A 62 1.59 -1.54 -15.36
C LEU A 62 0.76 -2.75 -14.90
N ASP A 63 1.41 -3.83 -14.44
CA ASP A 63 0.73 -5.03 -13.93
C ASP A 63 -0.24 -4.67 -12.78
N TRP A 64 0.25 -3.95 -11.77
CA TRP A 64 -0.58 -3.56 -10.62
C TRP A 64 -1.69 -2.56 -10.97
N ARG A 65 -1.51 -1.75 -12.02
CA ARG A 65 -2.58 -0.88 -12.53
C ARG A 65 -3.69 -1.67 -13.22
N GLU A 66 -3.34 -2.68 -14.00
CA GLU A 66 -4.32 -3.53 -14.71
C GLU A 66 -5.20 -4.30 -13.72
N ARG A 67 -4.64 -4.72 -12.59
CA ARG A 67 -5.37 -5.40 -11.51
C ARG A 67 -6.34 -4.49 -10.75
N ASN A 68 -6.13 -3.17 -10.79
CA ASN A 68 -6.94 -2.14 -10.13
C ASN A 68 -7.35 -2.46 -8.68
N ASN A 69 -6.43 -3.04 -7.90
CA ASN A 69 -6.69 -3.42 -6.51
C ASN A 69 -6.47 -2.22 -5.58
N LYS A 70 -7.49 -1.82 -4.80
CA LYS A 70 -7.41 -0.66 -3.89
C LYS A 70 -6.40 -0.84 -2.75
N ALA A 71 -6.08 -2.06 -2.33
CA ALA A 71 -5.09 -2.33 -1.29
C ALA A 71 -3.64 -2.38 -1.81
N CYS A 72 -3.40 -2.21 -3.11
CA CYS A 72 -2.04 -2.34 -3.66
C CYS A 72 -1.06 -1.31 -3.08
N VAL A 73 -1.50 -0.05 -2.91
CA VAL A 73 -0.67 1.02 -2.34
C VAL A 73 -0.27 0.67 -0.91
N PHE A 74 -1.24 0.21 -0.11
CA PHE A 74 -1.00 -0.26 1.25
C PHE A 74 0.01 -1.42 1.27
N ALA A 75 -0.19 -2.44 0.44
CA ALA A 75 0.66 -3.61 0.39
C ALA A 75 2.11 -3.25 0.03
N PHE A 76 2.35 -2.37 -0.95
CA PHE A 76 3.69 -1.89 -1.28
C PHE A 76 4.34 -1.13 -0.10
N LEU A 77 3.60 -0.29 0.61
CA LEU A 77 4.13 0.44 1.76
C LEU A 77 4.43 -0.50 2.94
N GLN A 78 3.61 -1.53 3.17
CA GLN A 78 3.87 -2.55 4.18
C GLN A 78 5.13 -3.34 3.84
N VAL A 79 5.29 -3.78 2.59
CA VAL A 79 6.51 -4.48 2.14
C VAL A 79 7.75 -3.59 2.28
N ARG A 80 7.62 -2.28 2.04
CA ARG A 80 8.71 -1.33 2.32
C ARG A 80 9.13 -1.37 3.79
N CYS A 81 8.20 -1.28 4.73
CA CYS A 81 8.52 -1.33 6.16
C CYS A 81 9.28 -2.63 6.50
N HIS A 82 8.81 -3.77 5.99
CA HIS A 82 9.51 -5.04 6.24
C HIS A 82 10.93 -5.06 5.67
N PHE A 83 11.17 -4.55 4.45
CA PHE A 83 12.53 -4.48 3.91
C PHE A 83 13.43 -3.53 4.70
N LEU A 84 12.90 -2.45 5.27
CA LEU A 84 13.68 -1.56 6.13
C LEU A 84 14.05 -2.23 7.47
N GLU A 85 13.16 -3.05 8.04
CA GLU A 85 13.46 -3.87 9.21
C GLU A 85 14.54 -4.91 8.88
N GLU A 86 14.45 -5.58 7.74
CA GLU A 86 15.46 -6.54 7.28
C GLU A 86 16.79 -5.86 7.00
N ALA A 87 16.80 -4.65 6.43
CA ALA A 87 18.02 -3.85 6.28
C ALA A 87 18.68 -3.55 7.63
N ALA A 88 17.90 -3.40 8.72
CA ALA A 88 18.45 -3.19 10.06
C ALA A 88 19.02 -4.49 10.69
N GLN A 89 18.52 -5.66 10.29
CA GLN A 89 18.91 -6.97 10.83
C GLN A 89 20.01 -7.66 10.02
N ASP A 90 19.95 -7.59 8.69
CA ASP A 90 20.88 -8.20 7.75
C ASP A 90 21.91 -7.20 7.24
N ILE A 91 22.99 -7.06 8.02
CA ILE A 91 24.10 -6.13 7.76
C ILE A 91 24.81 -6.43 6.42
N GLY A 92 24.74 -7.69 5.94
CA GLY A 92 25.37 -8.09 4.68
C GLY A 92 24.66 -7.52 3.45
N ASN A 93 23.34 -7.34 3.53
CA ASN A 93 22.49 -6.96 2.41
C ASN A 93 21.73 -5.64 2.62
N ILE A 94 22.16 -4.78 3.55
CA ILE A 94 21.53 -3.48 3.86
C ILE A 94 21.12 -2.74 2.58
N LYS A 95 22.07 -2.51 1.67
CA LYS A 95 21.83 -1.72 0.46
C LYS A 95 20.83 -2.38 -0.49
N LEU A 96 20.79 -3.71 -0.53
CA LEU A 96 19.85 -4.45 -1.38
C LEU A 96 18.42 -4.32 -0.84
N HIS A 97 18.26 -4.50 0.47
CA HIS A 97 16.98 -4.32 1.16
C HIS A 97 16.51 -2.85 1.06
N GLU A 98 17.41 -1.87 1.20
CA GLU A 98 17.11 -0.46 0.95
C GLU A 98 16.64 -0.23 -0.49
N THR A 99 17.29 -0.81 -1.50
CA THR A 99 16.85 -0.70 -2.90
C THR A 99 15.44 -1.26 -3.10
N ARG A 100 15.14 -2.43 -2.54
CA ARG A 100 13.80 -3.04 -2.61
C ARG A 100 12.75 -2.16 -1.93
N ALA A 101 13.08 -1.59 -0.77
CA ALA A 101 12.25 -0.61 -0.08
C ALA A 101 12.00 0.65 -0.94
N GLU A 102 13.02 1.20 -1.60
CA GLU A 102 12.89 2.38 -2.47
C GLU A 102 12.02 2.10 -3.71
N ILE A 103 12.12 0.91 -4.30
CA ILE A 103 11.24 0.49 -5.40
C ILE A 103 9.79 0.44 -4.94
N CYS A 104 9.51 -0.14 -3.77
CA CYS A 104 8.15 -0.20 -3.22
C CYS A 104 7.50 1.18 -3.13
N GLN A 105 8.22 2.15 -2.55
CA GLN A 105 7.75 3.54 -2.47
C GLN A 105 7.52 4.17 -3.83
N LEU A 106 8.45 3.96 -4.77
CA LEU A 106 8.40 4.53 -6.10
C LEU A 106 7.23 3.98 -6.92
N VAL A 107 6.96 2.67 -6.80
CA VAL A 107 5.81 2.00 -7.41
C VAL A 107 4.52 2.53 -6.78
N ALA A 108 4.40 2.51 -5.45
CA ALA A 108 3.24 3.03 -4.72
C ALA A 108 2.89 4.46 -5.17
N SER A 109 3.88 5.34 -5.25
CA SER A 109 3.71 6.73 -5.70
C SER A 109 3.14 6.85 -7.12
N ARG A 110 3.46 5.89 -8.00
CA ARG A 110 2.98 5.86 -9.39
C ARG A 110 1.60 5.23 -9.51
N LEU A 111 1.25 4.29 -8.64
CA LEU A 111 -0.07 3.65 -8.60
C LEU A 111 -1.18 4.64 -8.24
N LEU A 112 -0.89 5.67 -7.44
CA LEU A 112 -1.85 6.74 -7.10
C LEU A 112 -2.54 7.36 -8.32
N ARG A 113 -1.84 7.45 -9.47
CA ARG A 113 -2.40 8.05 -10.69
C ARG A 113 -3.48 7.21 -11.37
N SER A 114 -3.70 5.99 -10.91
CA SER A 114 -4.71 5.08 -11.46
C SER A 114 -6.05 5.16 -10.76
N PHE A 115 -6.11 5.86 -9.62
CA PHE A 115 -7.32 6.03 -8.84
C PHE A 115 -7.92 7.41 -9.08
N SER A 116 -9.24 7.50 -9.05
CA SER A 116 -9.94 8.79 -8.97
C SER A 116 -9.70 9.45 -7.61
N MET A 117 -9.93 10.76 -7.50
CA MET A 117 -9.77 11.49 -6.23
C MET A 117 -10.61 10.90 -5.09
N ARG A 118 -11.82 10.39 -5.39
CA ARG A 118 -12.67 9.72 -4.40
C ARG A 118 -12.02 8.43 -3.90
N GLU A 119 -11.56 7.58 -4.82
CA GLU A 119 -10.87 6.34 -4.47
C GLU A 119 -9.55 6.59 -3.74
N LEU A 120 -8.85 7.69 -4.05
CA LEU A 120 -7.61 8.05 -3.34
C LEU A 120 -7.85 8.33 -1.85
N ILE A 121 -9.00 8.89 -1.48
CA ILE A 121 -9.35 9.06 -0.06
C ILE A 121 -9.44 7.68 0.57
N ASP A 122 -10.26 6.78 0.02
CA ASP A 122 -10.39 5.41 0.52
C ASP A 122 -9.04 4.69 0.62
N VAL A 123 -8.27 4.66 -0.47
CA VAL A 123 -6.98 3.96 -0.53
C VAL A 123 -6.00 4.50 0.51
N LEU A 124 -5.96 5.82 0.72
CA LEU A 124 -4.98 6.44 1.62
C LEU A 124 -5.40 6.44 3.09
N THR A 125 -6.69 6.59 3.38
CA THR A 125 -7.20 6.77 4.74
C THR A 125 -7.85 5.53 5.33
N TYR A 126 -8.13 4.50 4.52
CA TYR A 126 -8.66 3.24 5.04
C TYR A 126 -7.61 2.49 5.86
N ASP A 127 -8.00 2.03 7.03
CA ASP A 127 -7.16 1.22 7.90
C ASP A 127 -7.21 -0.23 7.43
N PHE A 128 -6.19 -0.73 6.74
CA PHE A 128 -6.08 -2.13 6.35
C PHE A 128 -5.40 -2.96 7.44
N ALA A 129 -5.73 -4.26 7.52
CA ALA A 129 -4.98 -5.21 8.33
C ALA A 129 -3.95 -5.95 7.46
N PRO A 130 -2.65 -6.00 7.83
CA PRO A 130 -1.66 -6.81 7.11
C PRO A 130 -1.99 -8.30 7.06
N THR A 131 -2.79 -8.79 8.02
CA THR A 131 -3.25 -10.19 8.12
C THR A 131 -4.61 -10.44 7.46
N GLN A 132 -5.20 -9.42 6.82
CA GLN A 132 -6.47 -9.54 6.10
C GLN A 132 -6.33 -10.60 5.01
N SER A 133 -7.08 -11.69 5.15
CA SER A 133 -7.04 -12.86 4.27
C SER A 133 -8.47 -13.28 3.95
N ASP A 134 -8.65 -13.95 2.80
CA ASP A 134 -9.93 -14.54 2.41
C ASP A 134 -9.76 -16.08 2.39
N PRO A 135 -10.54 -16.85 3.18
CA PRO A 135 -11.58 -16.42 4.11
C PRO A 135 -11.03 -15.65 5.31
N PRO A 136 -11.78 -14.69 5.87
CA PRO A 136 -11.37 -13.92 7.05
C PRO A 136 -11.07 -14.89 8.19
N ARG A 137 -9.78 -15.09 8.47
CA ARG A 137 -9.36 -15.89 9.61
C ARG A 137 -9.72 -15.09 10.86
N ASP A 138 -10.71 -15.58 11.59
CA ASP A 138 -11.11 -14.98 12.85
C ASP A 138 -10.05 -15.27 13.92
N LEU A 139 -8.97 -14.49 13.89
CA LEU A 139 -7.88 -14.56 14.88
C LEU A 139 -8.39 -14.12 16.26
N THR A 140 -9.50 -13.38 16.32
CA THR A 140 -10.12 -12.91 17.56
C THR A 140 -10.85 -14.02 18.32
N ALA A 141 -11.46 -14.97 17.61
CA ALA A 141 -12.15 -16.13 18.20
C ALA A 141 -11.22 -17.11 18.94
N ARG A 142 -9.90 -17.04 18.70
CA ARG A 142 -8.88 -17.89 19.35
C ARG A 142 -8.10 -17.18 20.48
N GLY A 143 -8.63 -16.09 21.03
CA GLY A 143 -7.93 -15.31 22.06
C GLY A 143 -6.70 -14.57 21.52
N GLY A 144 -6.66 -14.30 20.21
CA GLY A 144 -5.55 -13.65 19.53
C GLY A 144 -5.45 -12.16 19.84
N LYS A 145 -4.21 -11.63 19.78
CA LYS A 145 -3.90 -10.20 19.85
C LYS A 145 -4.81 -9.42 18.89
N LYS A 146 -5.28 -8.25 19.34
CA LYS A 146 -5.97 -7.26 18.50
C LYS A 146 -5.15 -7.07 17.21
N VAL A 147 -5.75 -7.34 16.06
CA VAL A 147 -5.10 -7.12 14.77
C VAL A 147 -4.88 -5.62 14.63
N GLU A 148 -3.61 -5.20 14.60
CA GLU A 148 -3.27 -3.81 14.34
C GLU A 148 -3.61 -3.51 12.87
N ARG A 149 -4.38 -2.43 12.70
CA ARG A 149 -4.75 -1.91 11.39
C ARG A 149 -4.01 -0.60 11.21
N PHE A 150 -3.57 -0.35 10.00
CA PHE A 150 -2.82 0.84 9.63
C PHE A 150 -3.39 1.39 8.34
N ASN A 151 -3.38 2.71 8.19
CA ASN A 151 -3.62 3.31 6.88
C ASN A 151 -2.32 3.51 6.11
N CYS A 152 -2.43 3.85 4.82
CA CYS A 152 -1.26 4.07 3.97
C CYS A 152 -0.39 5.24 4.48
N LEU A 153 -0.98 6.26 5.09
CA LEU A 153 -0.24 7.44 5.54
C LEU A 153 0.64 7.11 6.76
N GLU A 154 0.11 6.34 7.71
CA GLU A 154 0.86 5.82 8.86
C GLU A 154 2.06 4.98 8.41
N LEU A 155 1.84 4.00 7.52
CA LEU A 155 2.92 3.20 6.97
C LEU A 155 3.92 4.02 6.16
N ALA A 156 3.46 5.03 5.42
CA ALA A 156 4.35 5.93 4.70
C ALA A 156 5.24 6.73 5.66
N ILE A 157 4.73 7.15 6.82
CA ILE A 157 5.51 7.85 7.84
C ILE A 157 6.49 6.90 8.53
N GLU A 158 6.01 5.73 8.95
CA GLU A 158 6.82 4.69 9.60
C GLU A 158 7.96 4.22 8.70
N GLY A 159 7.65 3.89 7.44
CA GLY A 159 8.62 3.54 6.40
C GLY A 159 9.43 4.72 5.86
N ARG A 160 9.30 5.91 6.44
CA ARG A 160 10.04 7.14 6.05
C ARG A 160 9.94 7.43 4.55
N ALA A 161 8.76 7.24 3.97
CA ALA A 161 8.51 7.28 2.54
C ALA A 161 8.37 8.71 1.99
N LYS A 162 9.46 9.50 2.06
CA LYS A 162 9.44 10.95 1.82
C LYS A 162 8.88 11.34 0.45
N TYR A 163 9.29 10.67 -0.63
CA TYR A 163 8.79 10.99 -1.98
C TYR A 163 7.32 10.61 -2.18
N PHE A 164 6.83 9.60 -1.46
CA PHE A 164 5.41 9.24 -1.47
C PHE A 164 4.59 10.31 -0.77
N VAL A 165 4.98 10.70 0.44
CA VAL A 165 4.27 11.74 1.20
C VAL A 165 4.31 13.07 0.45
N SER A 166 5.43 13.44 -0.18
CA SER A 166 5.53 14.67 -0.98
C SER A 166 4.81 14.61 -2.35
N ASN A 167 4.16 13.51 -2.71
CA ASN A 167 3.40 13.41 -3.95
C ASN A 167 2.20 14.36 -3.93
N SER A 168 1.96 15.09 -5.03
CA SER A 168 0.88 16.08 -5.12
C SER A 168 -0.50 15.50 -4.81
N LEU A 169 -0.77 14.26 -5.23
CA LEU A 169 -2.06 13.59 -4.97
C LEU A 169 -2.25 13.26 -3.49
N VAL A 170 -1.17 12.85 -2.80
CA VAL A 170 -1.19 12.61 -1.36
C VAL A 170 -1.40 13.93 -0.62
N GLN A 171 -0.68 14.98 -1.01
CA GLN A 171 -0.82 16.31 -0.42
C GLN A 171 -2.23 16.88 -0.59
N GLU A 172 -2.86 16.68 -1.74
CA GLU A 172 -4.23 17.11 -1.99
C GLU A 172 -5.22 16.40 -1.08
N VAL A 173 -5.13 15.07 -0.93
CA VAL A 173 -5.98 14.31 0.00
C VAL A 173 -5.76 14.75 1.44
N LEU A 174 -4.51 14.96 1.86
CA LEU A 174 -4.21 15.49 3.18
C LEU A 174 -4.91 16.84 3.40
N ILE A 175 -4.76 17.79 2.47
CA ILE A 175 -5.39 19.12 2.57
C ILE A 175 -6.90 19.02 2.71
N VAL A 176 -7.55 18.14 1.93
CA VAL A 176 -9.00 17.92 2.01
C VAL A 176 -9.39 17.43 3.40
N GLN A 177 -8.64 16.49 3.98
CA GLN A 177 -8.91 15.98 5.34
C GLN A 177 -8.69 17.03 6.43
N TRP A 178 -7.73 17.95 6.28
CA TRP A 178 -7.46 19.01 7.26
C TRP A 178 -8.54 20.11 7.31
N HIS A 179 -9.37 20.25 6.28
CA HIS A 179 -10.40 21.30 6.19
C HIS A 179 -11.83 20.81 6.50
N ILE A 180 -11.96 19.60 7.04
CA ILE A 180 -13.20 19.01 7.56
C ILE A 180 -13.13 19.01 9.08
#